data_AF-X1HXK1-F1
#
_entry.id   AF-X1HXK1-F1
#
_cell.length_a   1.000
_cell.length_b   1.000
_cell.length_c   1.000
_cell.angle_alpha   90.00
_cell.angle_beta   90.00
_cell.angle_gamma   90.00
#
_symmetry.space_group_name_H-M   'P 1'
#
loop_
_entity.id
_entity.type
_entity.pdbx_description
1 polymer ?
#
loop_
_entity_poly.entity_id
_entity_poly.type
_entity_poly.pdbx_seq_one_letter_code
_entity_poly.pdbx_strand_id
1 'polypeptide(L)' 'SQPIKIQDKCLFLAVKSNVWANELNLRKGELIEKINREAGEKIISNILFKIRRPRFKDG' A
#
# COMPACT_ATOMS: atom_id res chain seq x y z
N SER A 1 2.68 6.62 4.30
CA SER A 1 2.55 5.16 4.45
C SER A 1 3.96 4.58 4.50
N GLN A 2 4.20 3.49 5.24
CA GLN A 2 5.47 2.76 5.16
C GLN A 2 5.24 1.47 4.37
N PRO A 3 6.10 1.15 3.37
CA PRO A 3 6.05 -0.13 2.70
C PRO A 3 6.40 -1.26 3.67
N ILE A 4 5.55 -2.29 3.70
CA ILE A 4 5.69 -3.42 4.61
C ILE A 4 6.47 -4.54 3.91
N LYS A 5 6.11 -4.86 2.67
CA LYS A 5 6.77 -5.87 1.83
C LYS A 5 6.20 -5.88 0.41
N ILE A 6 6.93 -6.48 -0.53
CA ILE A 6 6.40 -6.95 -1.81
C ILE A 6 6.36 -8.49 -1.75
N GLN A 7 5.23 -9.10 -2.10
CA GLN A 7 5.07 -10.55 -2.19
C GLN A 7 4.14 -10.86 -3.35
N ASP A 8 4.52 -11.78 -4.24
CA ASP A 8 3.73 -12.18 -5.42
C ASP A 8 3.30 -10.98 -6.28
N LYS A 9 4.21 -10.01 -6.47
CA LYS A 9 3.97 -8.71 -7.14
C LYS A 9 2.91 -7.83 -6.45
N CYS A 10 2.54 -8.14 -5.21
CA CYS A 10 1.65 -7.32 -4.40
C CYS A 10 2.43 -6.50 -3.38
N LEU A 11 2.28 -5.17 -3.43
CA LEU A 11 2.87 -4.25 -2.47
C LEU A 11 1.93 -4.05 -1.28
N PHE A 12 2.41 -4.34 -0.07
CA PHE A 12 1.66 -4.14 1.17
C PHE A 12 2.07 -2.81 1.81
N LEU A 13 1.10 -1.91 2.00
CA LEU A 13 1.34 -0.59 2.58
C LEU A 13 0.57 -0.41 3.89
N ALA A 14 1.28 0.03 4.92
CA ALA A 14 0.66 0.44 6.18
C ALA A 14 0.10 1.87 6.06
N VAL A 15 -1.16 2.05 6.43
CA VAL A 15 -1.86 3.35 6.45
C VAL A 15 -2.43 3.66 7.84
N LYS A 16 -2.67 4.94 8.10
CA LYS A 16 -3.06 5.46 9.42
C LYS A 16 -4.54 5.34 9.73
N SER A 17 -5.41 5.22 8.73
CA SER A 17 -6.86 5.13 8.92
C SER A 17 -7.57 4.48 7.73
N ASN A 18 -8.85 4.10 7.93
CA ASN A 18 -9.73 3.58 6.89
C ASN A 18 -9.96 4.58 5.76
N VAL A 19 -10.08 5.87 6.09
CA VAL A 19 -10.27 6.94 5.09
C VAL A 19 -9.10 6.96 4.10
N TRP A 20 -7.86 6.93 4.61
CA TRP A 20 -6.67 6.87 3.77
C TRP A 20 -6.55 5.56 2.98
N ALA A 21 -6.98 4.43 3.56
CA ALA A 21 -7.02 3.16 2.84
C ALA A 21 -7.96 3.22 1.63
N ASN A 22 -9.13 3.86 1.80
CA ASN A 22 -10.13 3.96 0.76
C ASN A 22 -9.69 4.91 -0.37
N GLU A 23 -9.21 6.09 -0.02
CA GLU A 23 -8.70 7.08 -0.99
C GLU A 23 -7.56 6.50 -1.84
N LEU A 24 -6.60 5.82 -1.22
CA LEU A 24 -5.47 5.23 -1.94
C LEU A 24 -5.90 4.02 -2.78
N ASN A 25 -6.93 3.27 -2.35
CA ASN A 25 -7.49 2.19 -3.16
C ASN A 25 -8.14 2.72 -4.45
N LEU A 26 -8.85 3.84 -4.40
CA LEU A 26 -9.45 4.48 -5.59
C LEU A 26 -8.38 4.88 -6.60
N ARG A 27 -7.19 5.27 -6.13
CA ARG A 27 -6.08 5.74 -6.96
C ARG A 27 -5.00 4.69 -7.20
N LYS A 28 -5.25 3.43 -6.83
CA LYS A 28 -4.20 2.39 -6.84
C LYS A 28 -3.66 2.09 -8.24
N GLY A 29 -4.48 2.25 -9.28
CA GLY A 29 -4.05 2.05 -10.68
C GLY A 29 -2.92 3.00 -11.05
N GLU A 30 -3.12 4.30 -10.82
CA GLU A 30 -2.11 5.34 -11.07
C GLU A 30 -0.80 5.07 -10.30
N LEU A 31 -0.92 4.60 -9.05
CA LEU A 31 0.23 4.27 -8.21
C LEU A 31 1.02 3.09 -8.79
N ILE A 32 0.33 2.03 -9.20
CA ILE A 32 0.97 0.84 -9.81
C ILE A 32 1.71 1.23 -11.09
N GLU A 33 1.07 2.04 -11.94
CA GLU A 33 1.70 2.51 -13.18
C GLU A 33 2.95 3.34 -12.93
N LYS A 34 2.90 4.29 -11.99
CA LYS A 34 4.06 5.11 -11.63
C LYS A 34 5.20 4.25 -11.10
N ILE A 35 4.92 3.33 -10.18
CA ILE A 35 5.94 2.45 -9.59
C ILE A 35 6.60 1.58 -10.66
N ASN A 36 5.81 0.91 -11.50
CA ASN A 36 6.37 0.06 -12.55
C ASN A 36 7.14 0.86 -13.61
N ARG A 37 6.68 2.08 -13.93
CA ARG A 37 7.39 2.97 -14.85
C ARG A 37 8.74 3.40 -14.30
N GLU A 38 8.81 3.76 -13.02
CA GLU A 38 10.06 4.13 -12.35
C GLU A 38 11.01 2.94 -12.19
N ALA A 39 10.47 1.74 -11.99
CA ALA A 39 11.25 0.50 -11.93
C ALA A 39 11.76 0.03 -13.31
N GLY A 40 11.18 0.51 -14.41
CA GLY A 40 11.49 0.04 -15.76
C GLY A 40 10.92 -1.35 -16.11
N GLU A 41 10.19 -1.98 -15.18
CA GLU A 41 9.59 -3.31 -15.35
C GLU A 41 8.31 -3.47 -14.53
N LYS A 42 7.48 -4.48 -14.89
CA LYS A 42 6.20 -4.77 -14.20
C LYS A 42 6.42 -5.62 -12.94
N ILE A 43 6.91 -4.98 -11.89
CA ILE A 43 7.18 -5.59 -10.57
C ILE A 43 5.96 -5.60 -9.63
N ILE A 44 5.02 -4.65 -9.80
CA ILE A 44 3.80 -4.56 -8.99
C ILE A 44 2.57 -4.80 -9.87
N SER A 45 1.70 -5.73 -9.45
CA SER A 45 0.39 -5.99 -10.06
C SER A 45 -0.77 -5.52 -9.18
N ASN A 46 -0.55 -5.36 -7.87
CA ASN A 46 -1.57 -4.91 -6.93
C ASN A 46 -0.96 -4.22 -5.70
N ILE A 47 -1.74 -3.38 -5.03
CA ILE A 47 -1.37 -2.75 -3.75
C ILE A 47 -2.46 -3.06 -2.72
N LEU A 48 -2.05 -3.52 -1.54
CA LEU A 48 -2.95 -3.76 -0.41
C LEU A 48 -2.62 -2.82 0.75
N PHE A 49 -3.62 -2.02 1.13
CA PHE A 49 -3.50 -1.08 2.25
C PHE A 49 -4.03 -1.71 3.53
N LYS A 50 -3.18 -1.80 4.56
CA LYS A 50 -3.54 -2.29 5.90
C LYS A 50 -3.46 -1.17 6.91
N ILE A 51 -4.46 -1.06 7.77
CA ILE A 51 -4.42 -0.12 8.89
C ILE A 51 -3.44 -0.62 9.93
N ARG A 52 -2.48 0.24 10.29
CA ARG A 52 -1.75 0.03 11.54
C ARG A 52 -2.70 0.35 12.67
N ARG A 53 -3.22 -0.69 13.33
CA ARG A 53 -3.84 -0.49 14.64
C ARG A 53 -2.75 0.05 15.56
N PRO A 54 -2.90 1.22 16.20
CA PRO A 54 -2.09 1.51 17.35
C PRO A 54 -2.31 0.35 18.32
N ARG A 55 -1.23 -0.28 18.79
CA ARG A 55 -1.31 -1.15 19.96
C ARG A 55 -1.88 -0.24 21.05
N PHE A 56 -3.13 -0.46 21.45
CA PHE A 56 -3.60 0.04 22.73
C PHE A 56 -2.58 -0.53 23.73
N LYS A 57 -1.79 0.34 24.35
CA LYS A 57 -1.10 -0.06 25.56
C LYS A 57 -2.22 -0.16 26.59
N ASP A 58 -2.58 -1.39 26.94
CA ASP A 58 -3.39 -1.64 28.13
C ASP A 58 -2.68 -0.91 29.28
N GLY A 59 -3.37 0.09 29.83
CA GLY A 59 -2.96 0.82 31.02
C GLY A 59 -3.48 0.13 32.27
#